data_AF-A0A524DJM9-F1
#
_entry.id   AF-A0A524DJM9-F1
#
_cell.length_a   1.000
_cell.length_b   1.000
_cell.length_c   1.000
_cell.angle_alpha   90.00
_cell.angle_beta   90.00
_cell.angle_gamma   90.00
#
_symmetry.space_group_name_H-M   'P 1'
#
loop_
_entity.id
_entity.type
_entity.pdbx_description
1 polymer ?
#
loop_
_entity_poly.entity_id
_entity_poly.type
_entity_poly.pdbx_seq_one_letter_code
_entity_poly.pdbx_strand_id
1 'polypeptide(L)'
;MKANIPSRKKIKLEWFKTDADFKIDRKADIQYNATSVSNNKHIHDCKIKYVLNKKGEPKELPSGSPLTLYKGGLPFLFLSTSATIGNKILSEEIIDADIEINDDIIEIKEGNPKISFEDAIKPKEHVEVRTRYDEITRKITIENKLSSVINLVISFKQTKDVKFINAEPEPDEDKEPIYNFNITVPSEEIEKIILKLQAKIMTRVTKIKPEYIREEKKNKKI
;
A
#
# COMPACT_ATOMS: atom_id res chain seq x y z
N MET A 1 -7.49 -32.50 -51.53
CA MET A 1 -6.57 -31.33 -51.45
C MET A 1 -6.22 -31.09 -49.99
N LYS A 2 -4.95 -31.24 -49.58
CA LYS A 2 -4.49 -30.80 -48.26
C LYS A 2 -4.08 -29.34 -48.37
N ALA A 3 -4.74 -28.46 -47.63
CA ALA A 3 -4.37 -27.04 -47.56
C ALA A 3 -3.03 -26.93 -46.81
N ASN A 4 -1.98 -26.51 -47.50
CA ASN A 4 -0.74 -26.08 -46.86
C ASN A 4 -1.02 -24.76 -46.15
N ILE A 5 -1.24 -24.81 -44.83
CA ILE A 5 -1.18 -23.63 -43.99
C ILE A 5 0.30 -23.27 -43.89
N PRO A 6 0.76 -22.11 -44.41
CA PRO A 6 2.14 -21.72 -44.24
C PRO A 6 2.41 -21.58 -42.74
N SER A 7 3.41 -22.30 -42.24
CA SER A 7 3.86 -22.16 -40.86
C SER A 7 4.13 -20.69 -40.62
N ARG A 8 3.48 -20.11 -39.60
CA ARG A 8 3.59 -18.69 -39.27
C ARG A 8 5.06 -18.34 -39.24
N LYS A 9 5.57 -17.66 -40.28
CA LYS A 9 6.81 -16.90 -40.17
C LYS A 9 6.62 -16.11 -38.89
N LYS A 10 7.47 -16.32 -37.87
CA LYS A 10 7.53 -15.43 -36.72
C LYS A 10 7.91 -14.08 -37.31
N ILE A 11 6.91 -13.30 -37.71
CA ILE A 11 7.07 -11.91 -38.08
C ILE A 11 7.51 -11.28 -36.77
N LYS A 12 8.83 -11.16 -36.57
CA LYS A 12 9.39 -10.17 -35.67
C LYS A 12 9.02 -8.85 -36.32
N LEU A 13 7.78 -8.41 -36.07
CA LEU A 13 7.37 -7.04 -36.35
C LEU A 13 8.45 -6.18 -35.67
N GLU A 14 9.16 -5.35 -36.43
CA GLU A 14 9.96 -4.29 -35.82
C GLU A 14 8.94 -3.34 -35.18
N TRP A 15 8.54 -3.65 -33.95
CA TRP A 15 7.63 -2.82 -33.19
C TRP A 15 8.40 -1.53 -32.85
N PHE A 16 8.15 -0.49 -33.64
CA PHE A 16 8.34 0.92 -33.28
C PHE A 16 9.74 1.31 -32.77
N LYS A 17 10.62 1.74 -33.69
CA LYS A 17 11.82 2.52 -33.34
C LYS A 17 11.47 4.01 -33.40
N THR A 18 11.30 4.63 -32.25
CA THR A 18 11.04 6.07 -32.15
C THR A 18 11.76 6.65 -30.94
N ASP A 19 12.27 7.86 -31.09
CA ASP A 19 12.75 8.63 -29.95
C ASP A 19 11.56 8.98 -29.04
N ALA A 20 11.78 8.87 -27.74
CA ALA A 20 10.81 9.22 -26.72
C ALA A 20 11.54 9.86 -25.54
N ASP A 21 10.92 10.87 -24.94
CA ASP A 21 11.34 11.37 -23.63
C ASP A 21 10.80 10.40 -22.58
N PHE A 22 11.60 10.06 -21.57
CA PHE A 22 11.16 9.16 -20.51
C PHE A 22 11.15 9.86 -19.16
N LYS A 23 10.17 9.50 -18.33
CA LYS A 23 10.05 9.88 -16.93
C LYS A 23 9.87 8.62 -16.10
N ILE A 24 10.44 8.60 -14.91
CA ILE A 24 10.24 7.54 -13.93
C ILE A 24 9.34 8.10 -12.84
N ASP A 25 8.16 7.51 -12.68
CA ASP A 25 7.26 7.80 -11.59
C ASP A 25 7.46 6.73 -10.50
N ARG A 26 7.71 7.16 -9.27
CA ARG A 26 7.88 6.27 -8.11
C ARG A 26 6.77 6.50 -7.10
N LYS A 27 6.23 5.42 -6.55
CA LYS A 27 5.24 5.48 -5.48
C LYS A 27 5.40 4.36 -4.47
N ALA A 28 4.96 4.58 -3.24
CA ALA A 28 4.80 3.54 -2.24
C ALA A 28 3.39 3.65 -1.64
N ASP A 29 2.71 2.52 -1.50
CA ASP A 29 1.36 2.46 -0.96
C ASP A 29 1.42 1.81 0.43
N ILE A 30 1.15 2.59 1.48
CA ILE A 30 1.22 2.13 2.86
C ILE A 30 -0.21 2.07 3.44
N GLN A 31 -0.57 0.90 3.95
CA GLN A 31 -1.87 0.67 4.56
C GLN A 31 -1.73 -0.07 5.89
N TYR A 32 -2.38 0.45 6.92
CA TYR A 32 -2.44 -0.18 8.22
C TYR A 32 -3.85 -0.67 8.53
N ASN A 33 -3.93 -1.79 9.25
CA ASN A 33 -5.12 -2.26 9.94
C ASN A 33 -4.83 -2.33 11.45
N ALA A 34 -5.85 -2.65 12.26
CA ALA A 34 -5.73 -2.70 13.71
C ALA A 34 -4.61 -3.61 14.22
N THR A 35 -4.22 -4.64 13.46
CA THR A 35 -3.16 -5.58 13.84
C THR A 35 -1.80 -5.12 13.32
N SER A 36 -1.71 -4.70 12.05
CA SER A 36 -0.44 -4.31 11.43
C SER A 36 0.09 -3.00 11.97
N VAL A 37 -0.77 -2.08 12.40
CA VAL A 37 -0.34 -0.80 13.00
C VAL A 37 0.48 -0.99 14.27
N SER A 38 0.27 -2.09 15.00
CA SER A 38 0.98 -2.44 16.24
C SER A 38 2.19 -3.36 16.02
N ASN A 39 2.47 -3.78 14.78
CA ASN A 39 3.66 -4.58 14.48
C ASN A 39 4.91 -3.69 14.43
N ASN A 40 5.98 -4.16 15.07
CA ASN A 40 7.20 -3.37 15.26
C ASN A 40 7.86 -2.90 13.97
N LYS A 41 7.92 -3.75 12.94
CA LYS A 41 8.65 -3.47 11.69
C LYS A 41 7.85 -3.89 10.47
N HIS A 42 7.85 -3.03 9.47
CA HIS A 42 7.38 -3.32 8.11
C HIS A 42 8.44 -2.91 7.10
N ILE A 43 8.45 -3.61 5.97
CA ILE A 43 9.20 -3.24 4.77
C ILE A 43 8.14 -3.02 3.69
N HIS A 44 8.18 -1.87 3.03
CA HIS A 44 7.24 -1.50 1.98
C HIS A 44 7.93 -1.45 0.63
N ASP A 45 7.25 -1.95 -0.39
CA ASP A 45 7.77 -1.93 -1.76
C ASP A 45 7.61 -0.53 -2.37
N CYS A 46 8.71 0.02 -2.89
CA CYS A 46 8.67 1.12 -3.83
C CYS A 46 8.29 0.58 -5.21
N LYS A 47 7.24 1.10 -5.82
CA LYS A 47 6.83 0.75 -7.19
C LYS A 47 7.28 1.85 -8.13
N ILE A 48 7.87 1.45 -9.26
CA ILE A 48 8.19 2.34 -10.37
C ILE A 48 7.37 2.06 -11.59
N LYS A 49 7.10 3.14 -12.32
CA LYS A 49 6.45 3.14 -13.60
C LYS A 49 7.21 4.04 -14.55
N TYR A 50 7.50 3.53 -15.74
CA TYR A 50 8.12 4.29 -16.81
C TYR A 50 7.03 4.92 -17.66
N VAL A 51 7.12 6.25 -17.83
CA VAL A 51 6.23 7.04 -18.66
C VAL A 51 7.05 7.55 -19.84
N LEU A 52 6.74 7.05 -21.03
CA LEU A 52 7.41 7.45 -22.26
C LEU A 52 6.49 8.38 -23.07
N ASN A 53 6.98 9.57 -23.37
CA ASN A 53 6.32 10.51 -24.28
C ASN A 53 6.93 10.34 -25.67
N LYS A 54 6.19 9.68 -26.54
CA LYS A 54 6.59 9.43 -27.93
C LYS A 54 6.58 10.73 -28.75
N LYS A 55 7.59 10.91 -29.61
CA LYS A 55 7.59 11.94 -30.66
C LYS A 55 6.76 11.49 -31.88
N GLY A 56 6.05 12.44 -32.50
CA GLY A 56 5.24 12.20 -33.71
C GLY A 56 3.78 11.83 -33.42
N GLU A 57 3.16 11.08 -34.35
CA GLU A 57 1.73 10.77 -34.28
C GLU A 57 1.38 9.78 -33.17
N PRO A 58 0.25 9.99 -32.47
CA PRO A 58 -0.23 9.07 -31.45
C PRO A 58 -0.52 7.72 -32.06
N LYS A 59 0.01 6.68 -31.41
CA LYS A 59 -0.28 5.31 -31.78
C LYS A 59 -0.61 4.53 -30.53
N GLU A 60 -1.80 3.96 -30.51
CA GLU A 60 -2.21 3.08 -29.42
C GLU A 60 -1.44 1.77 -29.49
N LEU A 61 -0.91 1.37 -28.33
CA LEU A 61 -0.35 0.05 -28.10
C LEU A 61 -1.28 -0.72 -27.16
N PRO A 62 -1.61 -1.98 -27.48
CA PRO A 62 -2.34 -2.84 -26.55
C PRO A 62 -1.61 -3.00 -25.22
N SER A 63 -2.37 -3.16 -24.14
CA SER A 63 -1.81 -3.61 -22.86
C SER A 63 -1.12 -4.97 -23.02
N GLY A 64 -0.01 -5.19 -22.31
CA GLY A 64 0.84 -6.37 -22.43
C GLY A 64 1.78 -6.36 -23.64
N SER A 65 1.79 -5.29 -24.46
CA SER A 65 2.75 -5.19 -25.56
C SER A 65 4.19 -5.08 -25.02
N PRO A 66 5.15 -5.88 -25.53
CA PRO A 66 6.52 -5.84 -25.05
C PRO A 66 7.18 -4.51 -25.39
N LEU A 67 7.93 -3.98 -24.44
CA LEU A 67 8.65 -2.72 -24.51
C LEU A 67 10.10 -2.97 -24.11
N THR A 68 11.04 -2.61 -24.98
CA THR A 68 12.47 -2.70 -24.68
C THR A 68 13.06 -1.30 -24.72
N LEU A 69 13.66 -0.87 -23.62
CA LEU A 69 14.41 0.39 -23.56
C LEU A 69 15.86 0.13 -23.91
N TYR A 70 16.42 0.98 -24.77
CA TYR A 70 17.80 0.91 -25.22
C TYR A 70 18.60 2.09 -24.67
N LYS A 71 19.83 1.83 -24.19
CA LYS A 71 20.80 2.84 -23.77
C LYS A 71 22.08 2.64 -24.56
N GLY A 72 22.51 3.65 -25.33
CA GLY A 72 23.68 3.54 -26.20
C GLY A 72 23.56 2.43 -27.26
N GLY A 73 22.34 2.13 -27.73
CA GLY A 73 22.07 1.08 -28.71
C GLY A 73 21.98 -0.35 -28.13
N LEU A 74 22.24 -0.53 -26.84
CA LEU A 74 22.12 -1.82 -26.16
C LEU A 74 20.80 -1.91 -25.38
N PRO A 75 20.10 -3.05 -25.41
CA PRO A 75 18.91 -3.24 -24.58
C PRO A 75 19.30 -3.17 -23.10
N PHE A 76 18.62 -2.31 -22.36
CA PHE A 76 18.88 -2.05 -20.95
C PHE A 76 17.74 -2.55 -20.07
N LEU A 77 16.49 -2.44 -20.52
CA LEU A 77 15.32 -2.81 -19.71
C LEU A 77 14.22 -3.42 -20.58
N PHE A 78 13.58 -4.48 -20.09
CA PHE A 78 12.46 -5.15 -20.72
C PHE A 78 11.23 -4.98 -19.84
N LEU A 79 10.15 -4.47 -20.42
CA LEU A 79 8.91 -4.12 -19.75
C LEU A 79 7.71 -4.54 -20.61
N SER A 80 6.54 -4.49 -20.01
CA SER A 80 5.26 -4.57 -20.72
C SER A 80 4.55 -3.23 -20.68
N THR A 81 3.79 -2.93 -21.71
CA THR A 81 2.95 -1.73 -21.78
C THR A 81 1.70 -1.95 -20.90
N SER A 82 1.42 -1.08 -19.94
CA SER A 82 0.16 -1.13 -19.19
C SER A 82 -0.96 -0.44 -19.94
N ALA A 83 -0.70 0.76 -20.47
CA ALA A 83 -1.67 1.58 -21.18
C ALA A 83 -1.00 2.58 -22.12
N THR A 84 -1.77 3.09 -23.07
CA THR A 84 -1.36 4.19 -23.95
C THR A 84 -2.43 5.28 -23.91
N ILE A 85 -2.02 6.54 -23.73
CA ILE A 85 -2.91 7.71 -23.72
C ILE A 85 -2.33 8.76 -24.66
N GLY A 86 -2.86 8.84 -25.88
CA GLY A 86 -2.30 9.69 -26.94
C GLY A 86 -0.85 9.31 -27.27
N ASN A 87 0.09 10.22 -27.01
CA ASN A 87 1.53 9.99 -27.18
C ASN A 87 2.22 9.38 -25.95
N LYS A 88 1.49 9.20 -24.83
CA LYS A 88 2.06 8.66 -23.61
C LYS A 88 1.94 7.15 -23.58
N ILE A 89 3.06 6.45 -23.48
CA ILE A 89 3.13 5.01 -23.27
C ILE A 89 3.51 4.79 -21.80
N LEU A 90 2.70 3.99 -21.11
CA LEU A 90 2.86 3.69 -19.70
C LEU A 90 3.34 2.24 -19.57
N SER A 91 4.42 2.00 -18.84
CA SER A 91 4.84 0.63 -18.50
C SER A 91 3.94 0.03 -17.43
N GLU A 92 4.05 -1.28 -17.23
CA GLU A 92 3.64 -1.93 -15.99
C GLU A 92 4.39 -1.36 -14.78
N GLU A 93 3.81 -1.58 -13.59
CA GLU A 93 4.46 -1.24 -12.33
C GLU A 93 5.37 -2.38 -11.91
N ILE A 94 6.62 -2.06 -11.59
CA ILE A 94 7.61 -3.01 -11.06
C ILE A 94 8.18 -2.48 -9.75
N ILE A 95 8.79 -3.37 -8.96
CA ILE A 95 9.42 -2.98 -7.69
C ILE A 95 10.77 -2.31 -7.99
N ASP A 96 11.03 -1.14 -7.40
CA ASP A 96 12.37 -0.52 -7.38
C ASP A 96 13.23 -1.24 -6.34
N ALA A 97 14.20 -2.03 -6.79
CA ALA A 97 15.11 -2.73 -5.87
C ALA A 97 16.12 -1.76 -5.21
N ASP A 98 16.32 -0.59 -5.78
CA ASP A 98 17.32 0.39 -5.31
C ASP A 98 16.75 1.36 -4.26
N ILE A 99 15.43 1.30 -3.99
CA ILE A 99 14.78 2.14 -2.99
C ILE A 99 14.22 1.25 -1.88
N GLU A 100 14.72 1.43 -0.66
CA GLU A 100 14.28 0.66 0.51
C GLU A 100 13.42 1.53 1.43
N ILE A 101 12.23 1.06 1.80
CA ILE A 101 11.30 1.79 2.67
C ILE A 101 11.04 0.94 3.91
N ASN A 102 11.70 1.34 5.00
CA ASN A 102 11.58 0.71 6.31
C ASN A 102 10.62 1.50 7.20
N ASP A 103 9.79 0.80 7.96
CA ASP A 103 8.77 1.39 8.82
C ASP A 103 8.80 0.78 10.22
N ASP A 104 9.23 1.58 11.20
CA ASP A 104 9.42 1.19 12.59
C ASP A 104 8.41 1.90 13.51
N ILE A 105 7.98 1.22 14.58
CA ILE A 105 7.29 1.87 15.69
C ILE A 105 8.31 2.63 16.55
N ILE A 106 8.02 3.90 16.83
CA ILE A 106 8.78 4.72 17.79
C ILE A 106 8.15 4.63 19.18
N GLU A 107 6.83 4.83 19.26
CA GLU A 107 6.12 4.98 20.53
C GLU A 107 4.68 4.47 20.39
N ILE A 108 4.18 3.80 21.43
CA ILE A 108 2.77 3.44 21.60
C ILE A 108 2.30 4.00 22.93
N LYS A 109 1.24 4.80 22.91
CA LYS A 109 0.52 5.25 24.10
C LYS A 109 -0.85 4.60 24.13
N GLU A 110 -1.03 3.70 25.09
CA GLU A 110 -2.31 3.00 25.25
C GLU A 110 -3.38 3.95 25.80
N GLY A 111 -4.56 3.93 25.18
CA GLY A 111 -5.70 4.69 25.68
C GLY A 111 -6.36 4.06 26.89
N ASN A 112 -7.39 4.73 27.42
CA ASN A 112 -8.24 4.14 28.45
C ASN A 112 -9.32 3.25 27.80
N PRO A 113 -9.50 1.99 28.25
CA PRO A 113 -10.52 1.11 27.71
C PRO A 113 -11.92 1.57 28.11
N LYS A 114 -12.82 1.69 27.14
CA LYS A 114 -14.26 1.84 27.35
C LYS A 114 -14.91 0.47 27.24
N ILE A 115 -15.73 0.11 28.23
CA ILE A 115 -16.41 -1.17 28.29
C ILE A 115 -17.88 -0.98 27.93
N SER A 116 -18.36 -1.74 26.96
CA SER A 116 -19.78 -1.89 26.63
C SER A 116 -20.17 -3.38 26.64
N PHE A 117 -21.47 -3.66 26.65
CA PHE A 117 -21.99 -5.02 26.63
C PHE A 117 -22.98 -5.17 25.47
N GLU A 118 -22.81 -6.25 24.70
CA GLU A 118 -23.73 -6.68 23.65
C GLU A 118 -24.41 -8.00 24.10
N ASP A 119 -25.62 -8.27 23.63
CA ASP A 119 -26.26 -9.56 23.91
C ASP A 119 -25.54 -10.70 23.18
N ALA A 120 -25.31 -11.81 23.88
CA ALA A 120 -24.79 -13.01 23.25
C ALA A 120 -25.94 -13.86 22.69
N ILE A 121 -25.60 -14.80 21.79
CA ILE A 121 -26.55 -15.76 21.21
C ILE A 121 -27.23 -16.59 22.31
N LYS A 122 -26.53 -16.87 23.42
CA LYS A 122 -27.08 -17.61 24.56
C LYS A 122 -27.67 -16.66 25.60
N PRO A 123 -28.89 -16.92 26.13
CA PRO A 123 -29.59 -16.02 27.04
C PRO A 123 -28.84 -15.68 28.34
N LYS A 124 -27.99 -16.61 28.82
CA LYS A 124 -27.22 -16.46 30.06
C LYS A 124 -25.89 -15.72 29.88
N GLU A 125 -25.53 -15.39 28.64
CA GLU A 125 -24.24 -14.80 28.30
C GLU A 125 -24.43 -13.37 27.76
N HIS A 126 -23.45 -12.51 27.97
CA HIS A 126 -23.26 -11.26 27.25
C HIS A 126 -21.87 -11.24 26.60
N VAL A 127 -21.67 -10.36 25.64
CA VAL A 127 -20.35 -10.07 25.08
C VAL A 127 -19.87 -8.75 25.66
N GLU A 128 -18.83 -8.81 26.49
CA GLU A 128 -18.12 -7.62 26.94
C GLU A 128 -17.23 -7.12 25.80
N VAL A 129 -17.52 -5.93 25.29
CA VAL A 129 -16.75 -5.26 24.25
C VAL A 129 -15.89 -4.20 24.90
N ARG A 130 -14.58 -4.37 24.84
CA ARG A 130 -13.58 -3.40 25.29
C ARG A 130 -13.06 -2.67 24.07
N THR A 131 -13.31 -1.37 24.01
CA THR A 131 -12.79 -0.49 22.96
C THR A 131 -11.75 0.44 23.54
N ARG A 132 -10.55 0.46 22.98
CA ARG A 132 -9.45 1.35 23.36
C ARG A 132 -8.95 2.10 22.11
N TYR A 133 -8.49 3.33 22.29
CA TYR A 133 -7.90 4.12 21.21
C TYR A 133 -6.44 4.39 21.57
N ASP A 134 -5.52 3.75 20.87
CA ASP A 134 -4.09 3.85 21.11
C ASP A 134 -3.48 4.86 20.16
N GLU A 135 -2.58 5.72 20.65
CA GLU A 135 -1.79 6.60 19.81
C GLU A 135 -0.46 5.92 19.46
N ILE A 136 -0.16 5.83 18.17
CA ILE A 136 1.01 5.13 17.66
C ILE A 136 1.83 6.10 16.82
N THR A 137 3.08 6.31 17.20
CA THR A 137 4.04 7.09 16.41
C THR A 137 4.93 6.14 15.64
N ARG A 138 4.93 6.26 14.31
CA ARG A 138 5.74 5.44 13.40
C ARG A 138 6.78 6.29 12.67
N LYS A 139 7.93 5.69 12.38
CA LYS A 139 9.02 6.29 11.61
C LYS A 139 9.19 5.53 10.32
N ILE A 140 9.01 6.23 9.21
CA ILE A 140 9.31 5.71 7.89
C ILE A 140 10.67 6.24 7.47
N THR A 141 11.58 5.32 7.14
CA THR A 141 12.93 5.59 6.70
C THR A 141 13.03 5.15 5.25
N ILE A 142 13.38 6.07 4.36
CA ILE A 142 13.50 5.84 2.92
C ILE A 142 14.96 5.96 2.57
N GLU A 143 15.56 4.89 2.05
CA GLU A 143 16.94 4.88 1.60
C GLU A 143 16.97 4.86 0.07
N ASN A 144 17.69 5.82 -0.51
CA ASN A 144 17.92 5.89 -1.95
C ASN A 144 19.32 5.38 -2.28
N LYS A 145 19.42 4.20 -2.90
CA LYS A 145 20.72 3.60 -3.29
C LYS A 145 21.17 4.05 -4.68
N LEU A 146 20.40 4.89 -5.36
CA LEU A 146 20.75 5.42 -6.68
C LEU A 146 21.68 6.63 -6.54
N SER A 147 22.57 6.79 -7.51
CA SER A 147 23.45 7.95 -7.68
C SER A 147 22.72 9.21 -8.21
N SER A 148 21.41 9.27 -8.03
CA SER A 148 20.54 10.36 -8.52
C SER A 148 19.45 10.67 -7.51
N VAL A 149 19.07 11.94 -7.42
CA VAL A 149 17.92 12.39 -6.63
C VAL A 149 16.64 11.75 -7.16
N ILE A 150 15.78 11.27 -6.27
CA ILE A 150 14.48 10.72 -6.63
C ILE A 150 13.34 11.56 -6.05
N ASN A 151 12.19 11.50 -6.73
CA ASN A 151 10.91 11.96 -6.19
C ASN A 151 10.01 10.74 -6.02
N LEU A 152 9.51 10.56 -4.80
CA LEU A 152 8.66 9.46 -4.39
C LEU A 152 7.33 10.00 -3.88
N VAL A 153 6.22 9.43 -4.35
CA VAL A 153 4.90 9.69 -3.80
C VAL A 153 4.55 8.58 -2.82
N ILE A 154 4.45 8.90 -1.52
CA ILE A 154 3.95 7.93 -0.54
C ILE A 154 2.47 8.18 -0.30
N SER A 155 1.66 7.17 -0.61
CA SER A 155 0.22 7.17 -0.43
C SER A 155 -0.12 6.42 0.86
N PHE A 156 -0.79 7.06 1.79
CA PHE A 156 -1.33 6.42 2.99
C PHE A 156 -2.83 6.29 2.86
N LYS A 157 -3.32 5.06 2.98
CA LYS A 157 -4.75 4.79 2.99
C LYS A 157 -5.23 4.60 4.43
N GLN A 158 -6.12 5.48 4.87
CA GLN A 158 -6.77 5.34 6.18
C GLN A 158 -7.78 4.20 6.17
N THR A 159 -7.97 3.53 7.31
CA THR A 159 -9.00 2.50 7.49
C THR A 159 -9.92 2.88 8.66
N LYS A 160 -11.06 2.18 8.81
CA LYS A 160 -12.01 2.44 9.92
C LYS A 160 -11.37 2.29 11.31
N ASP A 161 -10.32 1.48 11.41
CA ASP A 161 -9.67 1.16 12.68
C ASP A 161 -8.37 1.93 12.91
N VAL A 162 -7.84 2.65 11.91
CA VAL A 162 -6.59 3.42 12.06
C VAL A 162 -6.79 4.78 11.39
N LYS A 163 -6.77 5.85 12.18
CA LYS A 163 -6.88 7.24 11.73
C LYS A 163 -5.55 7.99 11.80
N PHE A 164 -5.32 8.97 10.95
CA PHE A 164 -4.17 9.86 11.07
C PHE A 164 -4.46 11.01 12.03
N ILE A 165 -3.50 11.35 12.89
CA ILE A 165 -3.58 12.51 13.78
C ILE A 165 -2.84 13.66 13.10
N ASN A 166 -3.55 14.75 12.77
CA ASN A 166 -3.03 15.95 12.10
C ASN A 166 -2.62 15.78 10.62
N ALA A 167 -3.43 15.11 9.80
CA ALA A 167 -3.27 15.16 8.35
C ALA A 167 -4.42 15.92 7.68
N GLU A 168 -4.07 16.72 6.68
CA GLU A 168 -5.02 17.30 5.73
C GLU A 168 -5.16 16.37 4.53
N PRO A 169 -6.39 16.06 4.07
CA PRO A 169 -7.68 16.51 4.58
C PRO A 169 -8.12 15.79 5.87
N GLU A 170 -8.96 16.45 6.66
CA GLU A 170 -9.55 15.83 7.85
C GLU A 170 -10.26 14.50 7.50
N PRO A 171 -10.15 13.48 8.35
CA PRO A 171 -10.70 12.17 8.07
C PRO A 171 -12.23 12.17 7.98
N ASP A 172 -12.78 11.75 6.85
CA ASP A 172 -14.21 11.51 6.63
C ASP A 172 -14.60 10.12 7.17
N GLU A 173 -15.73 10.02 7.88
CA GLU A 173 -16.23 8.75 8.43
C GLU A 173 -16.82 7.83 7.36
N ASP A 174 -17.31 8.39 6.25
CA ASP A 174 -17.98 7.66 5.18
C ASP A 174 -17.05 7.28 4.02
N LYS A 175 -15.90 7.95 3.90
CA LYS A 175 -14.89 7.69 2.86
C LYS A 175 -13.50 7.60 3.47
N GLU A 176 -12.81 6.49 3.22
CA GLU A 176 -11.41 6.31 3.60
C GLU A 176 -10.52 7.34 2.86
N PRO A 177 -9.97 8.38 3.52
CA PRO A 177 -9.08 9.34 2.87
C PRO A 177 -7.77 8.68 2.42
N ILE A 178 -7.23 9.18 1.31
CA ILE A 178 -5.89 8.84 0.81
C ILE A 178 -5.02 10.09 0.94
N TYR A 179 -3.97 9.99 1.76
CA TYR A 179 -2.99 11.05 1.98
C TYR A 179 -1.77 10.82 1.09
N ASN A 180 -1.39 11.79 0.26
CA ASN A 180 -0.24 11.68 -0.63
C ASN A 180 0.86 12.65 -0.19
N PHE A 181 2.03 12.11 0.11
CA PHE A 181 3.22 12.89 0.47
C PHE A 181 4.23 12.80 -0.68
N ASN A 182 4.59 13.97 -1.23
CA ASN A 182 5.66 14.06 -2.21
C ASN A 182 6.98 14.26 -1.46
N ILE A 183 7.90 13.32 -1.62
CA ILE A 183 9.18 13.30 -0.92
C ILE A 183 10.27 13.31 -1.96
N THR A 184 11.23 14.20 -1.77
CA THR A 184 12.46 14.22 -2.55
C THR A 184 13.55 13.61 -1.69
N VAL A 185 14.17 12.54 -2.16
CA VAL A 185 15.27 11.85 -1.45
C VAL A 185 16.56 12.10 -2.24
N PRO A 186 17.57 12.74 -1.64
CA PRO A 186 18.84 12.96 -2.31
C PRO A 186 19.54 11.64 -2.70
N SER A 187 20.53 11.75 -3.57
CA SER A 187 21.34 10.61 -4.04
C SER A 187 22.08 9.96 -2.88
N GLU A 188 22.04 8.63 -2.77
CA GLU A 188 22.79 7.87 -1.75
C GLU A 188 22.51 8.32 -0.30
N GLU A 189 21.33 8.90 -0.06
CA GLU A 189 20.93 9.45 1.24
C GLU A 189 19.65 8.79 1.78
N ILE A 190 19.39 9.08 3.07
CA ILE A 190 18.27 8.56 3.83
C ILE A 190 17.36 9.70 4.25
N GLU A 191 16.07 9.60 3.93
CA GLU A 191 15.03 10.50 4.39
C GLU A 191 14.13 9.84 5.44
N LYS A 192 13.58 10.67 6.34
CA LYS A 192 12.79 10.18 7.48
C LYS A 192 11.49 10.96 7.64
N ILE A 193 10.38 10.24 7.77
CA ILE A 193 9.06 10.79 8.08
C ILE A 193 8.58 10.24 9.41
N ILE A 194 7.97 11.09 10.22
CA ILE A 194 7.28 10.68 11.43
C ILE A 194 5.78 10.79 11.19
N LEU A 195 5.06 9.69 11.42
CA LEU A 195 3.62 9.63 11.33
C LEU A 195 3.02 9.40 12.71
N LYS A 196 1.92 10.10 13.00
CA LYS A 196 1.13 9.90 14.22
C LYS A 196 -0.23 9.34 13.83
N LEU A 197 -0.55 8.19 14.41
CA LEU A 197 -1.75 7.42 14.11
C LEU A 197 -2.56 7.20 15.38
N GLN A 198 -3.88 7.10 15.23
CA GLN A 198 -4.78 6.64 16.28
C GLN A 198 -5.41 5.31 15.85
N ALA A 199 -5.13 4.24 16.59
CA ALA A 199 -5.65 2.91 16.32
C ALA A 199 -6.79 2.56 17.28
N LYS A 200 -7.93 2.13 16.74
CA LYS A 200 -9.07 1.58 17.49
C LYS A 200 -8.86 0.09 17.70
N ILE A 201 -8.61 -0.30 18.94
CA ILE A 201 -8.45 -1.70 19.34
C ILE A 201 -9.75 -2.17 19.99
N MET A 202 -10.36 -3.22 19.43
CA MET A 202 -11.58 -3.83 19.96
C MET A 202 -11.29 -5.26 20.42
N THR A 203 -11.61 -5.55 21.68
CA THR A 203 -11.54 -6.90 22.24
C THR A 203 -12.94 -7.35 22.67
N ARG A 204 -13.35 -8.54 22.26
CA ARG A 204 -14.65 -9.12 22.63
C ARG A 204 -14.45 -10.34 23.50
N VAL A 205 -15.11 -10.38 24.65
CA VAL A 205 -15.05 -11.50 25.58
C VAL A 205 -16.46 -11.90 25.99
N THR A 206 -16.84 -13.14 25.69
CA THR A 206 -18.11 -13.69 26.17
C THR A 206 -18.02 -13.96 27.67
N LYS A 207 -18.97 -13.42 28.43
CA LYS A 207 -19.08 -13.62 29.88
C LYS A 207 -20.50 -14.01 30.26
N ILE A 208 -20.62 -14.74 31.37
CA ILE A 208 -21.93 -15.06 31.96
C ILE A 208 -22.51 -13.78 32.56
N LYS A 209 -23.78 -13.49 32.28
CA LYS A 209 -24.47 -12.31 32.83
C LYS A 209 -24.43 -12.38 34.38
N PRO A 210 -24.18 -11.26 35.09
CA PRO A 210 -23.98 -11.26 36.54
C PRO A 210 -25.13 -11.91 37.33
N GLU A 211 -26.35 -11.83 36.81
CA GLU A 211 -27.57 -12.42 37.36
C GLU A 211 -27.47 -13.96 37.50
N TYR A 212 -26.78 -14.65 36.59
CA TYR A 212 -26.64 -16.12 36.60
C TYR A 212 -25.40 -16.62 37.37
N ILE A 213 -24.45 -15.72 37.70
CA ILE A 213 -23.23 -16.09 38.45
C ILE A 213 -23.56 -16.48 39.91
N ARG A 214 -24.61 -15.87 40.49
CA ARG A 214 -25.02 -16.14 41.89
C ARG A 214 -25.73 -17.48 42.06
N GLU A 215 -26.43 -17.98 41.04
CA GLU A 215 -27.16 -19.26 41.11
C GLU A 215 -26.22 -20.47 41.09
N GLU A 216 -25.16 -20.44 40.29
CA GLU A 216 -24.22 -21.56 40.18
C GLU A 216 -23.41 -21.82 41.47
N LYS A 217 -23.10 -20.76 42.24
CA LYS A 217 -22.41 -20.92 43.54
C LYS A 217 -23.28 -21.55 44.62
N LYS A 218 -24.61 -21.47 44.52
CA LYS A 218 -25.53 -22.17 45.43
C LYS A 218 -25.63 -23.66 45.10
N ASN A 219 -25.59 -24.03 43.81
CA ASN A 219 -25.72 -25.41 43.37
C ASN A 219 -24.42 -26.25 43.46
N LYS A 220 -23.27 -25.63 43.75
CA LYS A 220 -21.97 -26.32 43.95
C LYS A 220 -21.65 -26.67 45.40
N LYS A 221 -22.57 -26.43 46.35
CA LYS A 221 -22.47 -26.98 47.70
C LYS A 221 -23.32 -28.25 47.78
N ILE A 222 -22.71 -29.39 47.48
CA ILE A 222 -23.15 -30.73 47.92
C ILE A 222 -21.95 -31.33 48.64
#